data_AF-H3BTM2-F1
#
_entry.id   AF-H3BTM2-F1
#
_cell.length_a   1.000
_cell.length_b   1.000
_cell.length_c   1.000
_cell.angle_alpha   90.00
_cell.angle_beta   90.00
_cell.angle_gamma   90.00
#
_symmetry.space_group_name_H-M   'P 1'
#
loop_
_entity.id
_entity.type
_entity.pdbx_description
1 polymer ?
#
loop_
_entity_poly.entity_id
_entity_poly.type
_entity_poly.pdbx_seq_one_letter_code
_entity_poly.pdbx_strand_id
1 'polypeptide(L)'
;SRMEDTEPFSAELLSAMMRLWGDSGIQECFNRSREYQLNDSAKYYLDSLDRIGAADYQPTEQDILRTRVKTTGIVETHFTFKNLHFRLFDVGGQRSERKKWIHCFEDVTAIIFCVALSGYDQVLHEDETTNRMHESLMLFDSICNNKFFIDTSIILFLNKKDLFGEKIKKSPLTICFPEYTDCFTDSLLLTLISW
;
A
#
# COMPACT_ATOMS: atom_id res chain seq x y z
N SER A 1 4.94 24.76 -13.80
CA SER A 1 6.18 24.71 -13.01
C SER A 1 5.98 23.66 -11.92
N ARG A 2 6.89 22.69 -11.77
CA ARG A 2 6.76 21.56 -10.83
C ARG A 2 7.88 21.56 -9.76
N MET A 3 8.60 22.67 -9.62
CA MET A 3 9.85 22.76 -8.85
C MET A 3 9.80 23.76 -7.68
N GLU A 4 8.63 24.29 -7.32
CA GLU A 4 8.51 25.22 -6.17
C GLU A 4 8.65 24.50 -4.81
N ASP A 5 8.42 23.18 -4.74
CA ASP A 5 8.54 22.37 -3.52
C ASP A 5 9.91 21.65 -3.39
N THR A 6 11.01 22.35 -3.68
CA THR A 6 12.37 21.81 -3.48
C THR A 6 13.16 22.49 -2.36
N GLU A 7 12.60 23.55 -1.77
CA GLU A 7 13.23 24.23 -0.64
C GLU A 7 13.19 23.33 0.61
N PRO A 8 14.30 23.24 1.37
CA PRO A 8 14.31 22.56 2.65
C PRO A 8 13.25 23.13 3.60
N PHE A 9 12.78 22.32 4.55
CA PHE A 9 11.90 22.82 5.60
C PHE A 9 12.59 23.97 6.36
N SER A 10 11.85 25.04 6.61
CA SER A 10 12.34 26.07 7.53
C SER A 10 12.50 25.47 8.93
N ALA A 11 13.46 25.98 9.71
CA ALA A 11 13.69 25.50 11.07
C ALA A 11 12.43 25.65 11.95
N GLU A 12 11.63 26.69 11.72
CA GLU A 12 10.36 26.91 12.42
C GLU A 12 9.33 25.83 12.06
N LEU A 13 9.16 25.53 10.77
CA LEU A 13 8.24 24.50 10.30
C LEU A 13 8.63 23.12 10.82
N LEU A 14 9.92 22.74 10.69
CA LEU A 14 10.43 21.46 11.18
C LEU A 14 10.18 21.31 12.69
N SER A 15 10.52 22.34 13.46
CA SER A 15 10.28 22.36 14.91
C SER A 15 8.79 22.27 15.25
N ALA A 16 7.91 22.91 14.48
CA ALA A 16 6.47 22.82 14.68
C ALA A 16 5.95 21.40 14.38
N MET A 17 6.39 20.78 13.28
CA MET A 17 6.02 19.40 12.92
C MET A 17 6.44 18.40 13.99
N MET A 18 7.68 18.51 14.50
CA MET A 18 8.17 17.64 15.57
C MET A 18 7.38 17.81 16.87
N ARG A 19 7.08 19.07 17.25
CA ARG A 19 6.27 19.36 18.44
C ARG A 19 4.86 18.79 18.33
N LEU A 20 4.22 18.95 17.16
CA LEU A 20 2.90 18.37 16.91
C LEU A 20 2.95 16.84 16.92
N TRP A 21 3.96 16.23 16.31
CA TRP A 21 4.08 14.77 16.34
C TRP A 21 4.32 14.23 17.75
N GLY A 22 5.06 14.96 18.59
CA GLY A 22 5.28 14.61 19.99
C GLY A 22 4.06 14.84 20.91
N ASP A 23 2.98 15.46 20.43
CA ASP A 23 1.78 15.73 21.22
C ASP A 23 0.95 14.45 21.43
N SER A 24 0.50 14.22 22.68
CA SER A 24 -0.27 13.03 23.03
C SER A 24 -1.63 12.95 22.34
N GLY A 25 -2.27 14.09 22.09
CA GLY A 25 -3.54 14.15 21.36
C GLY A 25 -3.38 13.79 19.89
N ILE A 26 -2.28 14.21 19.26
CA ILE A 26 -1.92 13.80 17.90
C ILE A 26 -1.59 12.31 17.84
N GLN A 27 -0.84 11.77 18.81
CA GLN A 27 -0.58 10.34 18.89
C GLN A 27 -1.87 9.51 19.07
N GLU A 28 -2.82 10.00 19.86
CA GLU A 28 -4.14 9.36 20.01
C GLU A 28 -4.96 9.41 18.72
N CYS A 29 -4.95 10.55 18.02
CA CYS A 29 -5.56 10.68 16.70
C CYS A 29 -4.92 9.70 15.70
N PHE A 30 -3.60 9.55 15.71
CA PHE A 30 -2.87 8.61 14.86
C PHE A 30 -3.24 7.15 15.16
N ASN A 31 -3.44 6.78 16.43
CA ASN A 31 -3.91 5.44 16.81
C ASN A 31 -5.28 5.09 16.23
N ARG A 32 -6.08 6.11 15.89
CA ARG A 32 -7.40 5.99 15.25
C ARG A 32 -7.36 6.20 13.73
N SER A 33 -6.17 6.16 13.12
CA SER A 33 -5.96 6.40 11.68
C SER A 33 -6.71 5.48 10.72
N ARG A 34 -7.35 4.40 11.21
CA ARG A 34 -8.29 3.61 10.40
C ARG A 34 -9.56 4.38 10.02
N GLU A 35 -9.92 5.40 10.82
CA GLU A 35 -11.17 6.17 10.68
C GLU A 35 -11.10 7.25 9.59
N TYR A 36 -9.90 7.52 9.06
CA TYR A 36 -9.69 8.54 8.03
C TYR A 36 -8.57 8.12 7.07
N GLN A 37 -8.39 8.90 5.99
CA GLN A 37 -7.43 8.57 4.94
C GLN A 37 -6.02 9.05 5.33
N LEU A 38 -5.24 8.16 5.95
CA LEU A 38 -3.82 8.39 6.25
C LEU A 38 -2.90 7.51 5.39
N ASN A 39 -1.73 8.03 5.05
CA ASN A 39 -0.70 7.26 4.35
C ASN A 39 -0.03 6.26 5.31
N ASP A 40 0.14 5.01 4.88
CA ASP A 40 0.83 3.96 5.65
C ASP A 40 2.26 4.34 6.06
N SER A 41 2.93 5.18 5.26
CA SER A 41 4.29 5.67 5.56
C SER A 41 4.31 6.87 6.50
N ALA A 42 3.16 7.38 6.95
CA ALA A 42 3.09 8.60 7.77
C ALA A 42 3.94 8.49 9.04
N LYS A 43 3.80 7.39 9.79
CA LYS A 43 4.58 7.15 11.01
C LYS A 43 6.09 7.17 10.73
N TYR A 44 6.52 6.46 9.69
CA TYR A 44 7.92 6.35 9.32
C TYR A 44 8.56 7.73 9.06
N TYR A 45 7.87 8.59 8.30
CA TYR A 45 8.36 9.93 8.01
C TYR A 45 8.30 10.86 9.23
N LEU A 46 7.21 10.82 9.99
CA LEU A 46 7.03 11.68 11.16
C LEU A 46 7.99 11.31 12.31
N ASP A 47 8.29 10.03 12.50
CA ASP A 47 9.33 9.57 13.43
C ASP A 47 10.74 9.96 12.99
N SER A 48 10.93 10.24 11.70
CA SER A 48 12.25 10.54 11.10
C SER A 48 12.44 12.02 10.77
N LEU A 49 11.60 12.92 11.31
CA LEU A 49 11.62 14.35 10.96
C LEU A 49 12.99 14.99 11.19
N ASP A 50 13.70 14.64 12.25
CA ASP A 50 15.07 15.13 12.51
C ASP A 50 16.03 14.85 11.35
N ARG A 51 15.96 13.63 10.80
CA ARG A 51 16.82 13.21 9.68
C ARG A 51 16.35 13.83 8.36
N ILE A 52 15.04 13.84 8.11
CA ILE A 52 14.46 14.31 6.83
C ILE A 52 14.52 15.83 6.70
N GLY A 53 14.42 16.55 7.82
CA GLY A 53 14.51 18.00 7.87
C GLY A 53 15.93 18.55 7.95
N ALA A 54 16.95 17.68 7.97
CA ALA A 54 18.34 18.11 7.96
C ALA A 54 18.70 18.83 6.63
N ALA A 55 19.55 19.85 6.72
CA ALA A 55 19.92 20.66 5.54
C ALA A 55 20.68 19.86 4.47
N ASP A 56 21.35 18.78 4.86
CA ASP A 56 22.10 17.86 4.02
C ASP A 56 21.37 16.53 3.80
N TYR A 57 20.06 16.47 4.08
CA TYR A 57 19.26 15.27 3.90
C TYR A 57 19.38 14.72 2.47
N GLN A 58 19.73 13.44 2.38
CA GLN A 58 19.66 12.66 1.17
C GLN A 58 18.70 11.49 1.39
N PRO A 59 17.68 11.31 0.53
CA PRO A 59 16.76 10.19 0.63
C PRO A 59 17.50 8.86 0.61
N THR A 60 17.23 8.02 1.61
CA THR A 60 17.67 6.64 1.60
C THR A 60 16.81 5.81 0.66
N GLU A 61 17.29 4.63 0.26
CA GLU A 61 16.48 3.68 -0.51
C GLU A 61 15.15 3.38 0.18
N GLN A 62 15.14 3.31 1.51
CA GLN A 62 13.93 3.09 2.29
C GLN A 62 12.94 4.27 2.20
N ASP A 63 13.43 5.51 2.15
CA ASP A 63 12.58 6.69 1.92
C ASP A 63 11.96 6.63 0.52
N ILE A 64 12.75 6.27 -0.48
CA ILE A 64 12.27 6.13 -1.87
C ILE A 64 11.19 5.03 -1.94
N LEU A 65 11.43 3.86 -1.35
CA LEU A 65 10.47 2.74 -1.34
C LEU A 65 9.18 3.06 -0.56
N ARG A 66 9.26 3.89 0.48
CA ARG A 66 8.10 4.32 1.27
C ARG A 66 7.39 5.54 0.69
N THR A 67 7.95 6.18 -0.33
CA THR A 67 7.32 7.32 -1.00
C THR A 67 6.11 6.84 -1.79
N ARG A 68 4.94 7.43 -1.49
CA ARG A 68 3.72 7.09 -2.21
C ARG A 68 3.59 7.94 -3.45
N VAL A 69 3.97 7.39 -4.60
CA VAL A 69 3.64 7.95 -5.91
C VAL A 69 2.54 7.10 -6.52
N LYS A 70 1.39 7.71 -6.83
CA LYS A 70 0.29 7.00 -7.49
C LYS A 70 0.70 6.71 -8.94
N THR A 71 0.81 5.44 -9.32
CA THR A 71 0.96 5.06 -10.73
C THR A 71 -0.30 5.51 -11.50
N THR A 72 -0.09 6.22 -12.60
CA THR A 72 -1.13 6.66 -13.53
C THR A 72 -0.77 6.15 -14.92
N GLY A 73 -1.75 5.63 -15.65
CA GLY A 73 -1.52 4.97 -16.92
C GLY A 73 -0.84 3.61 -16.76
N ILE A 74 -0.03 3.29 -17.77
CA ILE A 74 0.70 2.03 -17.91
C ILE A 74 2.17 2.39 -18.11
N VAL A 75 3.04 1.78 -17.31
CA VAL A 75 4.49 1.94 -17.42
C VAL A 75 5.09 0.59 -17.79
N GLU A 76 5.80 0.53 -18.92
CA GLU A 76 6.49 -0.67 -19.37
C GLU A 76 7.98 -0.57 -19.01
N THR A 77 8.51 -1.61 -18.36
CA THR A 77 9.92 -1.73 -17.99
C THR A 77 10.51 -3.01 -18.53
N HIS A 78 11.70 -2.92 -19.13
CA HIS A 78 12.41 -4.05 -19.72
C HIS A 78 13.66 -4.33 -18.90
N PHE A 79 13.86 -5.58 -18.49
CA PHE A 79 15.07 -5.98 -17.79
C PHE A 79 15.43 -7.44 -18.09
N THR A 80 16.70 -7.79 -17.83
CA THR A 80 17.20 -9.15 -18.01
C THR A 80 17.63 -9.73 -16.67
N PHE A 81 17.18 -10.93 -16.34
CA PHE A 81 17.58 -11.63 -15.13
C PHE A 81 17.83 -13.11 -15.44
N LYS A 82 19.01 -13.63 -15.09
CA LYS A 82 19.42 -15.02 -15.36
C LYS A 82 19.20 -15.42 -16.84
N ASN A 83 19.58 -14.54 -17.78
CA ASN A 83 19.40 -14.70 -19.23
C ASN A 83 17.93 -14.78 -19.72
N LEU A 84 16.96 -14.45 -18.88
CA LEU A 84 15.57 -14.28 -19.27
C LEU A 84 15.27 -12.78 -19.45
N HIS A 85 14.61 -12.44 -20.55
CA HIS A 85 14.14 -11.08 -20.81
C HIS A 85 12.71 -10.92 -20.26
N PHE A 86 12.54 -9.94 -19.37
CA PHE A 86 11.26 -9.61 -18.77
C PHE A 86 10.74 -8.29 -19.33
N ARG A 87 9.45 -8.29 -19.68
CA ARG A 87 8.66 -7.10 -19.98
C ARG A 87 7.62 -6.95 -18.87
N LEU A 88 7.83 -5.99 -17.98
CA LEU A 88 6.96 -5.73 -16.85
C LEU A 88 6.07 -4.53 -17.17
N PHE A 89 4.75 -4.72 -17.03
CA PHE A 89 3.77 -3.65 -17.14
C PHE A 89 3.26 -3.30 -15.73
N ASP A 90 3.64 -2.13 -15.22
CA ASP A 90 3.03 -1.55 -14.03
C ASP A 90 1.79 -0.75 -14.44
N VAL A 91 0.64 -1.14 -13.89
CA VAL A 91 -0.67 -0.56 -14.24
C VAL A 91 -1.29 0.10 -13.02
N GLY A 92 -1.84 1.29 -13.20
CA GLY A 92 -2.56 1.97 -12.12
C GLY A 92 -3.74 1.14 -11.59
N GLY A 93 -3.76 0.89 -10.27
CA GLY A 93 -4.80 0.09 -9.60
C GLY A 93 -6.12 0.81 -9.28
N GLN A 94 -6.11 2.14 -9.34
CA GLN A 94 -7.27 2.99 -9.03
C GLN A 94 -8.40 2.75 -10.02
N ARG A 95 -9.65 2.87 -9.58
CA ARG A 95 -10.84 2.60 -10.43
C ARG A 95 -10.83 3.38 -11.76
N SER A 96 -10.33 4.61 -11.77
CA SER A 96 -10.20 5.44 -12.99
C SER A 96 -9.22 4.89 -14.02
N GLU A 97 -8.21 4.14 -13.58
CA GLU A 97 -7.12 3.64 -14.42
C GLU A 97 -7.44 2.28 -15.05
N ARG A 98 -8.35 1.51 -14.44
CA ARG A 98 -8.63 0.11 -14.85
C ARG A 98 -9.14 -0.05 -16.28
N LYS A 99 -9.80 0.98 -16.84
CA LYS A 99 -10.23 0.97 -18.25
C LYS A 99 -9.04 0.84 -19.23
N LYS A 100 -7.84 1.25 -18.80
CA LYS A 100 -6.62 1.19 -19.63
C LYS A 100 -6.00 -0.20 -19.65
N TRP A 101 -6.34 -1.07 -18.69
CA TRP A 101 -5.69 -2.38 -18.53
C TRP A 101 -5.81 -3.28 -19.76
N ILE A 102 -6.87 -3.12 -20.55
CA ILE A 102 -7.07 -3.88 -21.80
C ILE A 102 -5.90 -3.74 -22.79
N HIS A 103 -5.13 -2.64 -22.71
CA HIS A 103 -3.93 -2.44 -23.53
C HIS A 103 -2.76 -3.37 -23.16
N CYS A 104 -2.86 -4.11 -22.05
CA CYS A 104 -1.84 -5.02 -21.56
C CYS A 104 -2.27 -6.49 -21.60
N PHE A 105 -3.42 -6.83 -22.21
CA PHE A 105 -4.01 -8.18 -22.08
C PHE A 105 -3.46 -9.21 -23.09
N GLU A 106 -2.70 -8.77 -24.09
CA GLU A 106 -2.10 -9.66 -25.09
C GLU A 106 -0.76 -10.23 -24.60
N ASP A 107 -0.53 -11.52 -24.88
CA ASP A 107 0.71 -12.26 -24.59
C ASP A 107 1.20 -12.19 -23.13
N VAL A 108 0.27 -12.11 -22.17
CA VAL A 108 0.59 -12.10 -20.73
C VAL A 108 0.99 -13.51 -20.26
N THR A 109 2.25 -13.66 -19.86
CA THR A 109 2.75 -14.91 -19.28
C THR A 109 2.21 -15.16 -17.87
N ALA A 110 2.21 -14.12 -17.04
CA ALA A 110 1.71 -14.20 -15.68
C ALA A 110 1.22 -12.82 -15.19
N ILE A 111 0.25 -12.83 -14.29
CA ILE A 111 -0.23 -11.64 -13.58
C ILE A 111 0.31 -11.69 -12.16
N ILE A 112 0.93 -10.59 -11.71
CA ILE A 112 1.26 -10.40 -10.29
C ILE A 112 0.15 -9.55 -9.68
N PHE A 113 -0.70 -10.15 -8.86
CA PHE A 113 -1.80 -9.45 -8.20
C PHE A 113 -1.42 -9.13 -6.76
N CYS A 114 -1.31 -7.84 -6.43
CA CYS A 114 -0.90 -7.37 -5.11
C CYS A 114 -2.10 -6.97 -4.25
N VAL A 115 -2.23 -7.58 -3.08
CA VAL A 115 -3.25 -7.28 -2.07
C VAL A 115 -2.58 -6.67 -0.85
N ALA A 116 -3.11 -5.55 -0.36
CA ALA A 116 -2.69 -4.98 0.92
C ALA A 116 -3.47 -5.64 2.07
N LEU A 117 -2.83 -6.54 2.83
CA LEU A 117 -3.44 -7.19 3.99
C LEU A 117 -3.91 -6.17 5.04
N SER A 118 -3.20 -5.06 5.19
CA SER A 118 -3.55 -3.98 6.11
C SER A 118 -4.83 -3.22 5.75
N GLY A 119 -5.45 -3.50 4.60
CA GLY A 119 -6.66 -2.82 4.14
C GLY A 119 -7.97 -3.32 4.77
N TYR A 120 -7.95 -4.37 5.60
CA TYR A 120 -9.16 -5.02 6.13
C TYR A 120 -10.04 -4.11 6.99
N ASP A 121 -9.50 -3.12 7.67
CA ASP A 121 -10.24 -2.17 8.52
C ASP A 121 -10.26 -0.75 7.95
N GLN A 122 -10.05 -0.61 6.63
CA GLN A 122 -10.03 0.67 5.93
C GLN A 122 -10.97 0.68 4.74
N VAL A 123 -11.44 1.87 4.39
CA VAL A 123 -12.25 2.13 3.20
C VAL A 123 -11.42 2.73 2.06
N LEU A 124 -11.88 2.56 0.83
CA LEU A 124 -11.25 3.16 -0.36
C LEU A 124 -11.19 4.67 -0.24
N HIS A 125 -10.18 5.26 -0.88
CA HIS A 125 -10.07 6.71 -0.95
C HIS A 125 -11.06 7.29 -1.97
N GLU A 126 -11.43 6.53 -3.00
CA GLU A 126 -12.31 6.99 -4.06
C GLU A 126 -13.78 7.20 -3.65
N ASP A 127 -14.27 6.44 -2.67
CA ASP A 127 -15.68 6.49 -2.25
C ASP A 127 -15.92 6.52 -0.73
N GLU A 128 -14.86 6.38 0.08
CA GLU A 128 -14.89 6.41 1.55
C GLU A 128 -15.92 5.47 2.20
N THR A 129 -16.37 4.46 1.47
CA THR A 129 -17.47 3.57 1.88
C THR A 129 -17.15 2.11 1.64
N THR A 130 -16.52 1.78 0.52
CA THR A 130 -16.16 0.39 0.19
C THR A 130 -14.93 -0.04 0.98
N ASN A 131 -15.01 -1.17 1.68
CA ASN A 131 -13.84 -1.77 2.34
C ASN A 131 -12.75 -2.15 1.33
N ARG A 132 -11.48 -1.79 1.59
CA ARG A 132 -10.37 -2.00 0.65
C ARG A 132 -10.08 -3.47 0.37
N MET A 133 -10.23 -4.33 1.38
CA MET A 133 -10.01 -5.77 1.24
C MET A 133 -11.11 -6.41 0.39
N HIS A 134 -12.38 -6.03 0.62
CA HIS A 134 -13.49 -6.48 -0.24
C HIS A 134 -13.34 -6.03 -1.69
N GLU A 135 -12.96 -4.77 -1.94
CA GLU A 135 -12.65 -4.30 -3.30
C GLU A 135 -11.55 -5.17 -3.95
N SER A 136 -10.50 -5.50 -3.19
CA SER A 136 -9.40 -6.33 -3.69
C SER A 136 -9.85 -7.75 -4.02
N LEU A 137 -10.73 -8.34 -3.20
CA LEU A 137 -11.31 -9.67 -3.46
C LEU A 137 -12.21 -9.65 -4.71
N MET A 138 -13.09 -8.66 -4.84
CA MET A 138 -13.96 -8.50 -6.01
C MET A 138 -13.12 -8.31 -7.29
N LEU A 139 -12.07 -7.50 -7.21
CA LEU A 139 -11.17 -7.28 -8.33
C LEU A 139 -10.40 -8.55 -8.69
N PHE A 140 -9.89 -9.27 -7.70
CA PHE A 140 -9.20 -10.54 -7.91
C PHE A 140 -10.12 -11.57 -8.60
N ASP A 141 -11.35 -11.73 -8.10
CA ASP A 141 -12.36 -12.60 -8.71
C ASP A 141 -12.64 -12.20 -10.17
N SER A 142 -12.77 -10.91 -10.46
CA SER A 142 -12.98 -10.43 -11.84
C SER A 142 -11.82 -10.73 -12.79
N ILE A 143 -10.58 -10.78 -12.27
CA ILE A 143 -9.38 -11.09 -13.06
C ILE A 143 -9.27 -12.60 -13.28
N CYS A 144 -9.48 -13.40 -12.24
CA CYS A 144 -9.50 -14.87 -12.34
C CYS A 144 -10.55 -15.39 -13.33
N ASN A 145 -11.70 -14.72 -13.39
CA ASN A 145 -12.80 -15.11 -14.27
C ASN A 145 -12.77 -14.38 -15.63
N ASN A 146 -11.73 -13.62 -15.94
CA ASN A 146 -11.63 -12.89 -17.20
C ASN A 146 -11.22 -13.83 -18.34
N LYS A 147 -11.98 -13.80 -19.45
CA LYS A 147 -11.72 -14.63 -20.64
C LYS A 147 -10.35 -14.38 -21.29
N PHE A 148 -9.77 -13.20 -21.10
CA PHE A 148 -8.43 -12.88 -21.60
C PHE A 148 -7.31 -13.61 -20.82
N PHE A 149 -7.60 -14.14 -19.63
CA PHE A 149 -6.60 -14.69 -18.70
C PHE A 149 -6.81 -16.17 -18.36
N ILE A 150 -7.60 -16.91 -19.17
CA ILE A 150 -7.93 -18.32 -18.92
C ILE A 150 -6.68 -19.19 -18.74
N ASP A 151 -5.66 -18.97 -19.58
CA ASP A 151 -4.41 -19.73 -19.56
C ASP A 151 -3.26 -18.98 -18.84
N THR A 152 -3.56 -17.82 -18.25
CA THR A 152 -2.55 -16.97 -17.60
C THR A 152 -2.39 -17.36 -16.13
N SER A 153 -1.15 -17.61 -15.72
CA SER A 153 -0.84 -17.87 -14.30
C SER A 153 -0.98 -16.61 -13.46
N ILE A 154 -1.61 -16.72 -12.28
CA ILE A 154 -1.74 -15.59 -11.35
C ILE A 154 -0.89 -15.86 -10.11
N ILE A 155 0.01 -14.92 -9.82
CA ILE A 155 0.87 -14.89 -8.63
C ILE A 155 0.25 -13.88 -7.67
N LEU A 156 -0.26 -14.36 -6.53
CA LEU A 156 -0.88 -13.52 -5.51
C LEU A 156 0.14 -13.06 -4.47
N PHE A 157 0.34 -11.75 -4.35
CA PHE A 157 1.18 -11.15 -3.33
C PHE A 157 0.32 -10.57 -2.21
N LEU A 158 0.42 -11.16 -1.02
CA LEU A 158 -0.18 -10.64 0.21
C LEU A 158 0.80 -9.67 0.88
N ASN A 159 0.72 -8.40 0.48
CA ASN A 159 1.63 -7.33 0.87
C ASN A 159 1.19 -6.65 2.18
N LYS A 160 2.08 -5.85 2.78
CA LYS A 160 1.87 -5.07 4.02
C LYS A 160 1.54 -5.92 5.24
N LYS A 161 2.19 -7.09 5.28
CA LYS A 161 2.12 -8.07 6.35
C LYS A 161 2.60 -7.52 7.70
N ASP A 162 3.63 -6.67 7.66
CA ASP A 162 4.15 -5.90 8.79
C ASP A 162 3.05 -5.03 9.41
N LEU A 163 2.39 -4.19 8.60
CA LEU A 163 1.30 -3.33 9.06
C LEU A 163 0.09 -4.13 9.52
N PHE A 164 -0.22 -5.24 8.83
CA PHE A 164 -1.30 -6.14 9.26
C PHE A 164 -1.02 -6.72 10.66
N GLY A 165 0.20 -7.19 10.92
CA GLY A 165 0.60 -7.74 12.22
C GLY A 165 0.53 -6.72 13.37
N GLU A 166 0.72 -5.44 13.10
CA GLU A 166 0.50 -4.37 14.08
C GLU A 166 -0.99 -4.09 14.32
N LYS A 167 -1.78 -4.02 13.24
CA LYS A 167 -3.20 -3.63 13.29
C LYS A 167 -4.10 -4.69 13.90
N ILE A 168 -3.83 -5.98 13.62
CA ILE A 168 -4.67 -7.08 14.08
C ILE A 168 -4.74 -7.18 15.62
N LYS A 169 -3.73 -6.64 16.32
CA LYS A 169 -3.69 -6.55 17.79
C LYS A 169 -4.66 -5.51 18.36
N LYS A 170 -5.13 -4.56 17.54
CA LYS A 170 -5.96 -3.42 17.95
C LYS A 170 -7.35 -3.44 17.31
N SER A 171 -7.47 -4.01 16.12
CA SER A 171 -8.64 -3.91 15.25
C SER A 171 -9.00 -5.33 14.76
N PRO A 172 -10.16 -5.88 15.16
CA PRO A 172 -10.48 -7.28 14.87
C PRO A 172 -10.78 -7.49 13.38
N LEU A 173 -10.46 -8.69 12.87
CA LEU A 173 -10.71 -9.05 11.47
C LEU A 173 -12.20 -9.10 11.12
N THR A 174 -13.06 -9.25 12.14
CA THR A 174 -14.53 -9.25 12.02
C THR A 174 -15.12 -7.96 11.46
N ILE A 175 -14.35 -6.87 11.44
CA ILE A 175 -14.72 -5.63 10.72
C ILE A 175 -14.87 -5.90 9.22
N CYS A 176 -13.99 -6.73 8.66
CA CYS A 176 -14.03 -7.11 7.25
C CYS A 176 -14.82 -8.40 7.03
N PHE A 177 -14.68 -9.37 7.93
CA PHE A 177 -15.24 -10.72 7.77
C PHE A 177 -16.02 -11.10 9.03
N PRO A 178 -17.29 -10.68 9.17
CA PRO A 178 -18.10 -10.95 10.36
C PRO A 178 -18.22 -12.43 10.73
N GLU A 179 -18.10 -13.31 9.73
CA GLU A 179 -18.10 -14.77 9.85
C GLU A 179 -16.79 -15.34 10.41
N TYR A 180 -15.72 -14.54 10.48
CA TYR A 180 -14.45 -14.95 11.05
C TYR A 180 -14.64 -15.18 12.56
N THR A 181 -14.64 -16.45 12.97
CA THR A 181 -14.70 -16.82 14.37
C THR A 181 -13.28 -16.90 14.91
N ASP A 182 -13.02 -16.23 16.05
CA ASP A 182 -11.72 -16.18 16.74
C ASP A 182 -11.25 -17.55 17.28
N CYS A 183 -11.76 -18.68 16.77
CA CYS A 183 -11.42 -20.03 17.19
C CYS A 183 -10.02 -20.49 16.69
N PHE A 184 -9.35 -19.70 15.86
CA PHE A 184 -7.95 -19.88 15.46
C PHE A 184 -7.05 -18.83 16.12
N THR A 185 -7.06 -18.77 17.44
CA THR A 185 -6.25 -17.82 18.20
C THR A 185 -4.76 -18.17 18.10
N ASP A 186 -4.00 -17.15 17.67
CA ASP A 186 -2.56 -16.96 17.69
C ASP A 186 -1.66 -17.87 16.84
N SER A 187 -1.83 -19.20 16.84
CA SER A 187 -0.81 -20.08 16.24
C SER A 187 -0.73 -20.00 14.70
N LEU A 188 -1.88 -20.03 14.01
CA LEU A 188 -1.91 -20.08 12.53
C LEU A 188 -1.62 -18.73 11.87
N LEU A 189 -2.11 -17.64 12.47
CA LEU A 189 -1.80 -16.27 12.04
C LEU A 189 -0.33 -15.92 12.27
N LEU A 190 0.27 -16.29 13.41
CA LEU A 190 1.72 -16.12 13.62
C LEU A 190 2.55 -16.98 12.66
N THR A 191 2.07 -18.18 12.29
CA THR A 191 2.75 -19.05 11.33
C THR A 191 2.72 -18.46 9.92
N LEU A 192 1.58 -17.95 9.45
CA LEU A 192 1.49 -17.19 8.20
C LEU A 192 2.30 -15.89 8.27
N ILE A 193 2.43 -15.28 9.45
CA ILE A 193 3.20 -14.06 9.65
C ILE A 193 4.74 -14.32 9.65
N SER A 194 5.19 -15.57 9.74
CA SER A 194 6.62 -15.91 9.85
C SER A 194 7.31 -16.36 8.56
N TRP A 195 6.60 -16.49 7.43
CA TRP A 195 7.17 -16.81 6.10
C TRP A 195 7.14 -15.65 5.10
#